data_AF-A0A101IQ43-F1
#
_entry.id   AF-A0A101IQ43-F1
#
_cell.length_a   1.000
_cell.length_b   1.000
_cell.length_c   1.000
_cell.angle_alpha   90.00
_cell.angle_beta   90.00
_cell.angle_gamma   90.00
#
_symmetry.space_group_name_H-M   'P 1'
#
loop_
_entity.id
_entity.type
_entity.pdbx_description
1 polymer ?
#
loop_
_entity_poly.entity_id
_entity_poly.type
_entity_poly.pdbx_seq_one_letter_code
_entity_poly.pdbx_strand_id
1 'polypeptide(L)'
;MKKMATEVGEVSSYKRLYLQFADSEGNKKNFILNNPKNLEDGDYVDLAAQDAAIEAVMDTIIAKNIFHNKGNDLVEKVNARIVEYSSTDVMDVG
;
A
#
# COMPACT_ATOMS: atom_id res chain seq x y z
N MET A 1 33.76 7.84 -2.73
CA MET A 1 32.30 7.67 -2.49
C MET A 1 31.91 8.71 -1.44
N LYS A 2 31.11 9.71 -1.80
CA LYS A 2 30.62 10.72 -0.85
C LYS A 2 29.60 10.02 0.06
N LYS A 3 29.85 9.93 1.36
CA LYS A 3 28.82 9.54 2.33
C LYS A 3 27.69 10.58 2.19
N MET A 4 26.46 10.14 1.92
CA MET A 4 25.28 10.98 2.05
C MET A 4 25.16 11.28 3.55
N ALA A 5 25.64 12.44 4.01
CA ALA A 5 25.40 12.89 5.37
C ALA A 5 23.95 13.40 5.40
N THR A 6 23.11 12.76 6.21
CA THR A 6 21.73 13.18 6.48
C THR A 6 21.77 14.38 7.43
N GLU A 7 21.09 15.48 7.10
CA GLU A 7 21.11 16.69 7.94
C GLU A 7 20.12 16.56 9.12
N VAL A 8 20.47 17.09 10.30
CA VAL A 8 19.52 17.16 11.42
C VAL A 8 18.30 17.96 10.98
N GLY A 9 17.12 17.38 11.16
CA GLY A 9 15.85 17.98 10.75
C GLY A 9 15.42 17.63 9.33
N GLU A 10 16.19 16.84 8.58
CA GLU A 10 15.73 16.28 7.31
C GLU A 10 14.50 15.38 7.56
N VAL A 11 13.43 15.64 6.81
CA VAL A 11 12.20 14.85 6.85
C VAL A 11 12.11 14.02 5.58
N SER A 12 12.09 12.70 5.75
CA SER A 12 11.76 11.78 4.67
C SER A 12 10.37 11.20 4.90
N SER A 13 9.52 11.20 3.87
CA SER A 13 8.23 10.53 3.93
C SER A 13 8.00 9.58 2.76
N TYR A 14 7.22 8.54 3.00
CA TYR A 14 6.76 7.62 1.97
C TYR A 14 5.38 7.05 2.32
N LYS A 15 4.59 6.72 1.29
CA LYS A 15 3.25 6.16 1.43
C LYS A 15 3.26 4.66 1.12
N ARG A 16 2.41 3.89 1.82
CA ARG A 16 2.15 2.47 1.54
C ARG A 16 0.67 2.19 1.43
N LEU A 17 0.27 1.47 0.37
CA LEU A 17 -1.09 0.95 0.21
C LEU A 17 -1.15 -0.46 0.79
N TYR A 18 -2.06 -0.66 1.74
CA TYR A 18 -2.41 -1.95 2.31
C TYR A 18 -3.73 -2.41 1.71
N LEU A 19 -3.72 -3.56 1.06
CA LEU A 19 -4.93 -4.24 0.58
C LEU A 19 -5.10 -5.52 1.41
N GLN A 20 -6.27 -5.68 2.02
CA GLN A 20 -6.61 -6.84 2.83
C GLN A 20 -7.71 -7.66 2.15
N PHE A 21 -7.48 -8.96 2.09
CA PHE A 21 -8.39 -9.96 1.53
C PHE A 21 -8.67 -11.04 2.59
N ALA A 22 -9.80 -11.72 2.47
CA ALA A 22 -10.05 -12.98 3.16
C ALA A 22 -9.89 -14.15 2.19
N ASP A 23 -9.28 -15.23 2.67
CA ASP A 23 -9.29 -16.50 1.94
C ASP A 23 -10.57 -17.30 2.20
N SER A 24 -10.75 -18.41 1.48
CA SER A 24 -11.91 -19.31 1.60
C SER A 24 -12.06 -19.99 2.97
N GLU A 25 -11.06 -19.89 3.84
CA GLU A 25 -11.09 -20.35 5.23
C GLU A 25 -11.28 -19.19 6.24
N GLY A 26 -11.42 -17.96 5.74
CA GLY A 26 -11.60 -16.75 6.54
C GLY A 26 -10.31 -16.14 7.08
N ASN A 27 -9.13 -16.64 6.69
CA ASN A 27 -7.87 -16.02 7.11
C ASN A 27 -7.58 -14.76 6.29
N LYS A 28 -7.01 -13.75 6.95
CA LYS A 28 -6.68 -12.46 6.33
C LYS A 28 -5.33 -12.53 5.62
N LYS A 29 -5.29 -12.13 4.36
CA LYS A 29 -4.06 -11.96 3.57
C LYS A 29 -3.87 -10.47 3.24
N ASN A 30 -2.64 -9.97 3.34
CA ASN A 30 -2.34 -8.57 3.09
C ASN A 30 -1.36 -8.44 1.92
N PHE A 31 -1.65 -7.52 1.01
CA PHE A 31 -0.72 -7.04 -0.01
C PHE A 31 -0.31 -5.61 0.32
N ILE A 32 0.97 -5.32 0.17
CA ILE A 32 1.56 -4.02 0.50
C ILE A 32 2.28 -3.50 -0.73
N LEU A 33 1.91 -2.29 -1.17
CA LEU A 33 2.57 -1.58 -2.26
C LEU A 33 3.22 -0.30 -1.72
N ASN A 34 4.47 -0.07 -2.08
CA ASN A 34 5.17 1.18 -1.76
C ASN A 34 4.87 2.24 -2.82
N ASN A 35 4.75 3.49 -2.39
CA ASN A 35 4.50 4.66 -3.24
C ASN A 35 3.29 4.46 -4.17
N PRO A 36 2.09 4.17 -3.61
CA PRO A 36 0.88 4.04 -4.39
C PRO A 36 0.47 5.40 -4.99
N LYS A 37 -0.11 5.35 -6.19
CA LYS A 37 -0.84 6.49 -6.74
C LYS A 37 -1.93 6.95 -5.77
N ASN A 38 -2.11 8.26 -5.63
CA ASN A 38 -3.10 8.81 -4.71
C ASN A 38 -3.58 10.21 -5.13
N LEU A 39 -4.70 10.64 -4.54
CA LEU A 39 -5.35 11.91 -4.82
C LEU A 39 -4.46 13.11 -4.48
N GLU A 40 -3.72 13.06 -3.37
CA GLU A 40 -2.89 14.17 -2.90
C GLU A 40 -1.73 14.46 -3.87
N ASP A 41 -1.24 13.43 -4.55
CA ASP A 41 -0.18 13.54 -5.56
C ASP A 41 -0.74 13.91 -6.96
N GLY A 42 -2.06 14.09 -7.08
CA GLY A 42 -2.75 14.47 -8.32
C GLY A 42 -3.01 13.33 -9.30
N ASP A 43 -2.85 12.07 -8.90
CA ASP A 43 -3.10 10.90 -9.76
C ASP A 43 -4.59 10.67 -10.03
N TYR A 44 -5.46 11.21 -9.18
CA TYR A 44 -6.92 11.07 -9.27
C TYR A 44 -7.60 12.43 -9.17
N VAL A 45 -8.80 12.53 -9.74
CA VAL A 45 -9.59 13.77 -9.75
C VAL A 45 -10.33 14.02 -8.43
N ASP A 46 -10.71 12.95 -7.73
CA ASP A 46 -11.38 12.97 -6.44
C ASP A 46 -11.20 11.62 -5.70
N LEU A 47 -11.72 11.53 -4.48
CA LEU A 47 -11.67 10.30 -3.66
C LEU A 47 -12.49 9.17 -4.27
N ALA A 48 -13.56 9.46 -5.00
CA ALA A 48 -14.41 8.43 -5.61
C ALA A 48 -13.71 7.72 -6.77
N ALA A 49 -12.96 8.47 -7.60
CA ALA A 49 -12.14 7.92 -8.65
C ALA A 49 -10.99 7.07 -8.11
N GLN A 50 -10.36 7.50 -7.00
CA GLN A 50 -9.35 6.71 -6.32
C GLN A 50 -9.92 5.41 -5.73
N ASP A 51 -11.07 5.49 -5.05
CA ASP A 51 -11.76 4.34 -4.45
C ASP A 51 -12.12 3.30 -5.51
N ALA A 52 -12.77 3.71 -6.60
CA ALA A 52 -13.14 2.84 -7.71
C ALA A 52 -11.91 2.17 -8.36
N ALA A 53 -10.79 2.89 -8.47
CA ALA A 53 -9.55 2.33 -9.01
C ALA A 53 -8.95 1.26 -8.09
N ILE A 54 -8.92 1.50 -6.78
CA ILE A 54 -8.45 0.53 -5.79
C ILE A 54 -9.35 -0.70 -5.78
N GLU A 55 -10.67 -0.50 -5.80
CA GLU A 55 -11.65 -1.59 -5.85
C GLU A 55 -11.46 -2.48 -7.09
N ALA A 56 -11.32 -1.89 -8.27
CA ALA A 56 -11.09 -2.63 -9.52
C ALA A 56 -9.79 -3.44 -9.49
N VAL A 57 -8.73 -2.92 -8.86
CA VAL A 57 -7.47 -3.65 -8.66
C VAL A 57 -7.70 -4.85 -7.74
N MET A 58 -8.42 -4.68 -6.62
CA MET A 58 -8.74 -5.77 -5.71
C MET A 58 -9.58 -6.85 -6.39
N ASP A 59 -10.56 -6.48 -7.21
CA ASP A 59 -11.36 -7.43 -8.01
C ASP A 59 -10.49 -8.19 -9.02
N THR A 60 -9.54 -7.49 -9.66
CA THR A 60 -8.59 -8.13 -10.57
C THR A 60 -7.71 -9.13 -9.86
N ILE A 61 -7.27 -8.85 -8.62
CA ILE A 61 -6.45 -9.77 -7.82
C ILE A 61 -7.23 -11.03 -7.48
N ILE A 62 -8.49 -10.90 -7.05
CA ILE A 62 -9.38 -12.05 -6.77
C ILE A 62 -9.62 -12.84 -8.06
N ALA A 63 -9.99 -12.18 -9.16
CA ALA A 63 -10.29 -12.84 -10.43
C ALA A 63 -9.06 -13.56 -11.04
N LYS A 64 -7.84 -13.04 -10.79
CA LYS A 64 -6.58 -13.65 -11.23
C LYS A 64 -6.00 -14.62 -10.21
N ASN A 65 -6.73 -14.98 -9.16
CA ASN A 65 -6.26 -15.97 -8.23
C ASN A 65 -6.32 -17.38 -8.87
N ILE A 66 -5.27 -17.72 -9.63
CA ILE A 66 -5.20 -18.97 -10.41
C ILE A 66 -4.90 -20.18 -9.51
N PHE A 67 -4.35 -19.95 -8.31
CA PHE A 67 -3.96 -21.02 -7.39
C PHE A 67 -5.10 -21.38 -6.43
N HIS A 68 -6.01 -22.22 -6.91
CA HIS A 68 -7.02 -22.86 -6.05
C HIS A 68 -6.35 -23.93 -5.18
N ASN A 69 -5.97 -23.58 -3.96
CA ASN A 69 -5.53 -24.51 -2.91
C ASN A 69 -6.24 -24.16 -1.60
N LYS A 70 -6.50 -25.17 -0.76
CA LYS A 70 -7.15 -24.98 0.56
C LYS A 70 -6.38 -23.93 1.37
N GLY A 71 -7.07 -22.87 1.79
CA GLY A 71 -6.51 -21.80 2.61
C GLY A 71 -5.71 -20.71 1.87
N ASN A 72 -5.71 -20.68 0.53
CA ASN A 72 -5.07 -19.60 -0.24
C ASN A 72 -5.97 -19.00 -1.33
N ASP A 73 -7.22 -19.43 -1.41
CA ASP A 73 -8.16 -18.86 -2.37
C ASP A 73 -8.73 -17.54 -1.85
N LEU A 74 -8.29 -16.39 -2.38
CA LEU A 74 -8.79 -15.07 -2.06
C LEU A 74 -10.22 -14.92 -2.61
N VAL A 75 -11.19 -14.74 -1.72
CA VAL A 75 -12.62 -14.71 -2.10
C VAL A 75 -13.31 -13.39 -1.80
N GLU A 76 -12.76 -12.58 -0.88
CA GLU A 76 -13.44 -11.37 -0.40
C GLU A 76 -12.46 -10.21 -0.18
N LYS A 77 -12.90 -9.00 -0.54
CA LYS A 77 -12.26 -7.72 -0.21
C LYS A 77 -12.62 -7.34 1.22
N VAL A 78 -11.62 -7.09 2.07
CA VAL A 78 -11.87 -6.77 3.48
C VAL A 78 -11.64 -5.29 3.78
N ASN A 79 -10.52 -4.74 3.31
CA ASN A 79 -10.15 -3.35 3.58
C ASN A 79 -9.07 -2.88 2.60
N ALA A 80 -9.01 -1.57 2.36
CA ALA A 80 -7.91 -0.91 1.69
C ALA A 80 -7.58 0.42 2.38
N ARG A 81 -6.29 0.71 2.59
CA ARG A 81 -5.85 1.98 3.18
C ARG A 81 -4.47 2.39 2.73
N ILE A 82 -4.27 3.69 2.55
CA ILE A 82 -2.94 4.29 2.39
C ILE A 82 -2.47 4.77 3.76
N VAL A 83 -1.23 4.44 4.11
CA VAL A 83 -0.57 4.88 5.34
C VAL A 83 0.68 5.66 4.96
N GLU A 84 0.80 6.88 5.46
CA GLU A 84 1.99 7.70 5.32
C GLU A 84 2.95 7.47 6.49
N TYR A 85 4.22 7.32 6.17
CA TYR A 85 5.32 7.22 7.13
C TYR A 85 6.19 8.46 6.96
N SER A 86 6.46 9.18 8.04
CA SER A 86 7.41 10.28 8.08
C SER A 86 8.51 9.98 9.09
N SER A 87 9.77 10.18 8.72
CA SER A 87 10.94 10.11 9.59
C SER A 87 11.60 11.47 9.65
N THR A 88 12.03 11.87 10.84
CA THR A 88 12.85 13.07 11.04
C THR A 88 14.18 12.64 11.59
N ASP A 89 15.26 13.04 10.93
CA ASP A 89 16.60 12.77 11.41
C ASP A 89 16.90 13.68 12.61
N VAL A 90 17.11 13.07 13.78
CA VAL A 90 17.28 13.76 15.07
C VAL A 90 18.73 13.81 15.54
N MET A 91 19.66 13.23 14.78
CA MET A 91 21.09 13.19 15.11
C MET A 91 21.93 13.23 13.84
N ASP A 92 22.90 14.16 13.80
CA ASP A 92 23.93 14.21 12.76
C ASP A 92 25.05 13.24 13.12
N VAL A 93 25.34 12.30 12.23
CA VAL A 93 26.43 11.34 12.32
C VAL A 93 27.34 11.49 11.09
N GLY A 94 28.12 12.57 11.08
CA GLY A 94 29.24 12.80 10.14
C GLY A 94 30.40 11.81 10.29
#